data_AF-A0AAX1DLX5-F1
#
_entry.id   AF-A0AAX1DLX5-F1
#
_cell.length_a   1.000
_cell.length_b   1.000
_cell.length_c   1.000
_cell.angle_alpha   90.00
_cell.angle_beta   90.00
_cell.angle_gamma   90.00
#
_symmetry.space_group_name_H-M   'P 1'
#
loop_
_entity.id
_entity.type
_entity.pdbx_description
1 polymer ?
#
loop_
_entity_poly.entity_id
_entity_poly.type
_entity_poly.pdbx_seq_one_letter_code
_entity_poly.pdbx_strand_id
1 'polypeptide(L)'
;MLMWDEFIKLLGCTKFDGNFINISTYFNELPKIDEGVLGDRSYYSFIQSGILFLLEDKVIDQITFYAKSDEGFSEYVGDLPLPIDSSEYEAVQMLGHPLVSGGGKMDALMGYIDRWIRYEKEGDTLHLQFNQNDRLSRVTLMR
;
A
#
# COMPACT_ATOMS: atom_id res chain seq x y z
N MET A 1 9.50 -12.40 7.18
CA MET A 1 8.29 -11.65 6.81
C MET A 1 7.93 -10.74 7.96
N LEU A 2 7.64 -9.48 7.68
CA LEU A 2 7.31 -8.48 8.70
C LEU A 2 5.84 -8.61 9.10
N MET A 3 5.55 -8.35 10.37
CA MET A 3 4.19 -8.23 10.90
C MET A 3 3.59 -6.86 10.52
N TRP A 4 2.26 -6.77 10.47
CA TRP A 4 1.56 -5.52 10.14
C TRP A 4 2.02 -4.31 10.98
N ASP A 5 2.15 -4.47 12.30
CA ASP A 5 2.61 -3.40 13.21
C ASP A 5 4.04 -2.94 12.93
N GLU A 6 4.88 -3.77 12.30
CA GLU A 6 6.23 -3.38 11.90
C GLU A 6 6.19 -2.45 10.69
N PHE A 7 5.23 -2.62 9.77
CA PHE A 7 5.01 -1.69 8.67
C PHE A 7 4.51 -0.33 9.15
N ILE A 8 3.60 -0.30 10.13
CA ILE A 8 3.15 0.96 10.74
C ILE A 8 4.35 1.70 11.35
N LYS A 9 5.26 1.00 12.03
CA LYS A 9 6.47 1.63 12.60
C LYS A 9 7.46 2.14 11.56
N LEU A 10 7.44 1.59 10.35
CA LEU A 10 8.29 2.07 9.25
C LEU A 10 7.76 3.38 8.65
N LEU A 11 6.47 3.69 8.76
CA LEU A 11 5.96 4.99 8.31
C LEU A 11 6.61 6.14 9.10
N GLY A 12 7.13 7.12 8.38
CA GLY A 12 7.88 8.24 8.95
C GLY A 12 9.35 7.92 9.29
N CYS A 13 9.82 6.68 9.12
CA CYS A 13 11.25 6.39 9.22
C CYS A 13 12.00 7.00 8.03
N THR A 14 13.21 7.45 8.29
CA THR A 14 14.11 7.90 7.21
C THR A 14 14.70 6.70 6.48
N LYS A 15 15.13 6.89 5.23
CA LYS A 15 15.84 5.83 4.48
C LYS A 15 17.17 5.39 5.09
N PHE A 16 17.68 6.14 6.07
CA PHE A 16 18.90 5.82 6.81
C PHE A 16 18.62 5.07 8.11
N ASP A 17 17.35 4.82 8.43
CA ASP A 17 16.95 4.02 9.59
C ASP A 17 17.38 2.56 9.41
N GLY A 18 17.94 1.95 10.45
CA GLY A 18 18.40 0.57 10.41
C GLY A 18 17.28 -0.44 10.09
N ASN A 19 16.03 -0.13 10.46
CA ASN A 19 14.88 -0.97 10.12
C ASN A 19 14.61 -0.97 8.61
N PHE A 20 14.71 0.20 7.96
CA PHE A 20 14.52 0.30 6.52
C PHE A 20 15.72 -0.21 5.72
N ILE A 21 16.95 0.04 6.18
CA ILE A 21 18.16 -0.47 5.52
C ILE A 21 18.12 -2.00 5.39
N ASN A 22 17.63 -2.69 6.42
CA ASN A 22 17.54 -4.15 6.44
C ASN A 22 16.28 -4.72 5.77
N ILE A 23 15.40 -3.87 5.21
CA ILE A 23 14.10 -4.30 4.65
C ILE A 23 14.26 -5.37 3.57
N SER A 24 15.29 -5.24 2.73
CA SER A 24 15.58 -6.17 1.62
C SER A 24 15.85 -7.60 2.11
N THR A 25 16.44 -7.74 3.29
CA THR A 25 16.71 -9.05 3.91
C THR A 25 15.43 -9.73 4.36
N TYR A 26 14.43 -8.98 4.84
CA TYR A 26 13.15 -9.55 5.26
C TYR A 26 12.30 -10.05 4.09
N PHE A 27 12.45 -9.42 2.92
CA PHE A 27 11.76 -9.80 1.68
C PHE A 27 12.57 -10.78 0.83
N ASN A 28 13.86 -10.95 1.11
CA ASN A 28 14.78 -11.69 0.25
C ASN A 28 14.73 -11.17 -1.21
N GLU A 29 14.61 -9.85 -1.35
CA GLU A 29 14.48 -9.14 -2.62
C GLU A 29 15.18 -7.79 -2.49
N LEU A 30 15.87 -7.36 -3.56
CA LEU A 30 16.37 -5.99 -3.67
C LEU A 30 15.33 -5.13 -4.40
N PRO A 31 15.08 -3.89 -3.94
CA PRO A 31 14.10 -3.05 -4.59
C PRO A 31 14.63 -2.54 -5.92
N LYS A 32 13.74 -2.43 -6.91
CA LYS A 32 13.95 -1.52 -8.02
C LYS A 32 13.70 -0.09 -7.53
N ILE A 33 14.71 0.76 -7.66
CA ILE A 33 14.65 2.16 -7.20
C ILE A 33 14.44 3.06 -8.41
N ASP A 34 13.37 3.86 -8.36
CA ASP A 34 13.09 4.92 -9.32
C ASP A 34 12.97 6.26 -8.56
N GLU A 35 13.46 7.36 -9.13
CA GLU A 35 13.33 8.70 -8.56
C GLU A 35 12.23 9.50 -9.29
N GLY A 36 11.48 10.29 -8.52
CA GLY A 36 10.51 11.23 -9.08
C GLY A 36 11.21 12.31 -9.91
N VAL A 37 10.50 12.88 -10.88
CA VAL A 37 11.05 13.88 -11.83
C VAL A 37 11.67 15.09 -11.11
N LEU A 38 11.13 15.47 -9.95
CA LEU A 38 11.60 16.59 -9.15
C LEU A 38 12.71 16.21 -8.14
N GLY A 39 13.01 14.91 -7.98
CA GLY A 39 14.04 14.39 -7.07
C GLY A 39 13.67 14.44 -5.57
N ASP A 40 12.47 14.88 -5.24
CA ASP A 40 11.89 14.90 -3.88
C ASP A 40 11.32 13.54 -3.47
N ARG A 41 10.91 12.74 -4.45
CA ARG A 41 10.31 11.42 -4.27
C ARG A 41 11.21 10.30 -4.74
N SER A 42 11.18 9.18 -4.03
CA SER A 42 11.82 7.94 -4.45
C SER A 42 10.93 6.74 -4.19
N TYR A 43 10.94 5.80 -5.13
CA TYR A 43 10.08 4.63 -5.15
C TYR A 43 10.95 3.39 -5.01
N TYR A 44 10.71 2.60 -3.97
CA TYR A 44 11.41 1.35 -3.73
C TYR A 44 10.42 0.20 -3.98
N SER A 45 10.53 -0.40 -5.16
CA SER A 45 9.60 -1.42 -5.64
C SER A 45 10.16 -2.82 -5.40
N PHE A 46 9.54 -3.56 -4.48
CA PHE A 46 9.76 -4.99 -4.26
C PHE A 46 8.71 -5.76 -5.06
N ILE A 47 8.99 -5.90 -6.36
CA ILE A 47 8.06 -6.39 -7.37
C ILE A 47 7.61 -7.82 -7.09
N GLN A 48 8.54 -8.70 -6.69
CA GLN A 48 8.23 -10.11 -6.39
C GLN A 48 7.51 -10.26 -5.05
N SER A 49 7.77 -9.35 -4.11
CA SER A 49 7.11 -9.32 -2.81
C SER A 49 5.75 -8.63 -2.84
N GLY A 50 5.41 -7.91 -3.90
CA GLY A 50 4.14 -7.17 -3.99
C GLY A 50 4.08 -5.93 -3.10
N ILE A 51 5.21 -5.25 -2.88
CA ILE A 51 5.29 -4.09 -1.98
C ILE A 51 5.97 -2.91 -2.68
N LEU A 52 5.39 -1.73 -2.52
CA LEU A 52 5.96 -0.46 -2.97
C LEU A 52 6.08 0.50 -1.78
N PHE A 53 7.29 1.01 -1.55
CA PHE A 53 7.49 2.16 -0.66
C PHE A 53 7.63 3.42 -1.50
N LEU A 54 6.87 4.44 -1.15
CA LEU A 54 7.10 5.82 -1.61
C LEU A 54 7.71 6.60 -0.46
N LEU A 55 8.85 7.20 -0.76
CA LEU A 55 9.54 8.11 0.14
C LEU A 55 9.44 9.53 -0.40
N GLU A 56 9.10 10.47 0.46
CA GLU A 56 9.14 11.92 0.20
C GLU A 56 10.19 12.53 1.15
N ASP A 57 11.08 13.36 0.62
CA ASP A 57 12.20 13.95 1.38
C ASP A 57 13.03 12.91 2.17
N LYS A 58 13.19 11.71 1.59
CA LYS A 58 13.91 10.55 2.16
C LYS A 58 13.23 9.92 3.39
N VAL A 59 11.98 10.28 3.66
CA VAL A 59 11.14 9.70 4.72
C VAL A 59 10.10 8.80 4.07
N ILE A 60 9.82 7.64 4.66
CA ILE A 60 8.78 6.72 4.17
C ILE A 60 7.42 7.35 4.44
N ASP A 61 6.77 7.80 3.38
CA ASP A 61 5.48 8.48 3.42
C ASP A 61 4.32 7.49 3.20
N GLN A 62 4.55 6.52 2.32
CA GLN A 62 3.54 5.56 1.92
C GLN A 62 4.13 4.15 1.73
N ILE A 63 3.37 3.14 2.13
CA ILE A 63 3.62 1.72 1.87
C ILE A 63 2.38 1.13 1.20
N THR A 64 2.55 0.55 0.02
CA THR A 64 1.47 -0.08 -0.75
C THR A 64 1.73 -1.56 -0.90
N PHE A 65 0.71 -2.37 -0.64
CA PHE A 65 0.68 -3.81 -0.78
C PHE A 65 -0.27 -4.19 -1.90
N TYR A 66 0.19 -5.04 -2.81
CA TYR A 66 -0.61 -5.55 -3.91
C TYR A 66 -1.30 -6.83 -3.46
N ALA A 67 -2.55 -6.72 -3.01
CA ALA A 67 -3.38 -7.87 -2.60
C ALA A 67 -3.73 -8.78 -3.80
N LYS A 68 -3.57 -8.30 -5.04
CA LYS A 68 -3.59 -9.12 -6.24
C LYS A 68 -2.47 -8.64 -7.16
N SER A 69 -1.92 -9.56 -7.96
CA SER A 69 -0.92 -9.20 -8.96
C SER A 69 -1.47 -8.15 -9.94
N ASP A 70 -0.81 -7.01 -10.02
CA ASP A 70 -1.21 -5.86 -10.83
C ASP A 70 -0.01 -4.93 -11.08
N GLU A 71 -0.03 -4.16 -12.17
CA GLU A 71 1.02 -3.20 -12.53
C GLU A 71 2.46 -3.78 -12.55
N GLY A 72 2.57 -5.11 -12.79
CA GLY A 72 3.83 -5.84 -12.80
C GLY A 72 4.28 -6.35 -11.43
N PHE A 73 3.62 -5.97 -10.33
CA PHE A 73 3.83 -6.53 -8.99
C PHE A 73 3.18 -7.90 -8.86
N SER A 74 3.80 -8.77 -8.07
CA SER A 74 3.22 -10.03 -7.61
C SER A 74 2.25 -9.78 -6.45
N GLU A 75 1.41 -10.77 -6.17
CA GLU A 75 0.55 -10.78 -4.98
C GLU A 75 1.41 -10.77 -3.70
N TYR A 76 1.10 -9.87 -2.78
CA TYR A 76 1.72 -9.81 -1.46
C TYR A 76 1.28 -11.02 -0.64
N VAL A 77 2.27 -11.81 -0.24
CA VAL A 77 2.08 -12.93 0.69
C VAL A 77 2.52 -12.46 2.06
N GLY A 78 1.56 -12.14 2.92
CA GLY A 78 1.81 -11.70 4.30
C GLY A 78 0.54 -11.24 5.00
N ASP A 79 0.69 -10.72 6.22
CA ASP A 79 -0.45 -10.27 7.00
C ASP A 79 -0.93 -8.90 6.50
N LEU A 80 -2.21 -8.84 6.15
CA LEU A 80 -2.95 -7.63 5.81
C LEU A 80 -4.02 -7.37 6.87
N PRO A 81 -4.51 -6.13 7.02
CA PRO A 81 -5.57 -5.80 7.98
C PRO A 81 -6.91 -6.45 7.62
N LEU A 82 -7.00 -7.05 6.43
CA LEU A 82 -8.15 -7.77 5.89
C LEU A 82 -7.67 -9.00 5.12
N PRO A 83 -8.48 -10.07 5.08
CA PRO A 83 -8.28 -11.16 4.12
C PRO A 83 -8.18 -10.64 2.68
N ILE A 84 -7.32 -11.28 1.89
CA ILE A 84 -6.95 -10.85 0.54
C ILE A 84 -8.13 -10.87 -0.47
N ASP A 85 -9.17 -11.64 -0.18
CA ASP A 85 -10.38 -11.74 -1.00
C ASP A 85 -11.57 -10.97 -0.42
N SER A 86 -11.34 -10.10 0.57
CA SER A 86 -12.40 -9.30 1.18
C SER A 86 -13.03 -8.33 0.20
N SER A 87 -14.35 -8.22 0.29
CA SER A 87 -15.17 -7.19 -0.36
C SER A 87 -15.18 -5.88 0.41
N GLU A 88 -15.64 -4.80 -0.22
CA GLU A 88 -15.86 -3.51 0.45
C GLU A 88 -16.81 -3.67 1.65
N TYR A 89 -17.89 -4.44 1.48
CA TYR A 89 -18.85 -4.72 2.56
C TYR A 89 -18.19 -5.40 3.76
N GLU A 90 -17.39 -6.44 3.53
CA GLU A 90 -16.67 -7.15 4.60
C GLU A 90 -15.66 -6.25 5.30
N ALA A 91 -14.95 -5.40 4.55
CA ALA A 91 -14.05 -4.41 5.11
C ALA A 91 -14.76 -3.46 6.08
N VAL A 92 -15.94 -2.95 5.71
CA VAL A 92 -16.76 -2.08 6.57
C VAL A 92 -17.26 -2.81 7.81
N GLN A 93 -17.62 -4.09 7.69
CA GLN A 93 -18.02 -4.90 8.85
C GLN A 93 -16.87 -5.11 9.85
N MET A 94 -15.65 -5.30 9.36
CA MET A 94 -14.47 -5.57 10.20
C MET A 94 -13.83 -4.31 10.79
N LEU A 95 -13.72 -3.24 9.99
CA LEU A 95 -12.99 -2.01 10.35
C LEU A 95 -13.91 -0.87 10.79
N GLY A 96 -15.22 -1.01 10.61
CA GLY A 96 -16.20 0.04 10.87
C GLY A 96 -16.44 0.93 9.65
N HIS A 97 -17.06 2.09 9.87
CA HIS A 97 -17.40 3.01 8.77
C HIS A 97 -16.14 3.76 8.30
N PRO A 98 -15.89 3.82 6.98
CA PRO A 98 -14.76 4.57 6.45
C PRO A 98 -15.02 6.08 6.61
N LEU A 99 -13.93 6.84 6.70
CA LEU A 99 -13.97 8.30 6.73
C LEU A 99 -14.47 8.86 5.40
N VAL A 100 -13.99 8.29 4.30
CA VAL A 100 -14.36 8.69 2.94
C VAL A 100 -14.24 7.50 1.99
N SER A 101 -15.05 7.51 0.93
CA SER A 101 -15.01 6.53 -0.15
C SER A 101 -15.09 7.20 -1.51
N GLY A 102 -14.69 6.48 -2.55
CA GLY A 102 -14.71 6.99 -3.92
C GLY A 102 -14.49 5.91 -4.98
N GLY A 103 -14.32 6.37 -6.21
CA GLY A 103 -14.15 5.47 -7.37
C GLY A 103 -15.44 4.78 -7.80
N GLY A 104 -15.32 3.58 -8.37
CA GLY A 104 -16.44 2.78 -8.88
C GLY A 104 -17.11 3.37 -10.12
N LYS A 105 -16.38 4.17 -10.91
CA LYS A 105 -16.92 4.91 -12.05
C LYS A 105 -15.93 4.96 -13.22
N MET A 106 -16.48 5.09 -14.42
CA MET A 106 -15.68 5.41 -15.60
C MET A 106 -15.26 6.88 -15.58
N ASP A 107 -13.98 7.11 -15.79
CA ASP A 107 -13.39 8.40 -16.12
C ASP A 107 -13.00 8.43 -17.61
N ALA A 108 -13.18 9.59 -18.24
CA ALA A 108 -12.99 9.73 -19.69
C ALA A 108 -11.52 9.60 -20.13
N LEU A 109 -10.57 9.86 -19.22
CA LEU A 109 -9.14 9.79 -19.51
C LEU A 109 -8.50 8.55 -18.90
N MET A 110 -8.88 8.22 -17.66
CA MET A 110 -8.22 7.16 -16.88
C MET A 110 -8.92 5.80 -17.01
N GLY A 111 -10.07 5.72 -17.70
CA GLY A 111 -10.85 4.50 -17.78
C GLY A 111 -11.59 4.20 -16.47
N TYR A 112 -11.78 2.93 -16.14
CA TYR A 112 -12.47 2.57 -14.90
C TYR A 112 -11.59 2.87 -13.68
N ILE A 113 -12.08 3.72 -12.79
CA ILE A 113 -11.46 3.98 -11.49
C ILE A 113 -12.07 3.00 -10.50
N ASP A 114 -11.23 2.12 -9.96
CA ASP A 114 -11.60 1.15 -8.92
C ASP A 114 -12.24 1.81 -7.69
N ARG A 115 -13.10 1.05 -7.03
CA ARG A 115 -13.70 1.49 -5.76
C ARG A 115 -12.62 1.56 -4.70
N TRP A 116 -12.73 2.52 -3.81
CA TRP A 116 -11.83 2.61 -2.68
C TRP A 116 -12.51 3.24 -1.47
N ILE A 117 -12.00 2.88 -0.29
CA ILE A 117 -12.41 3.43 1.00
C ILE A 117 -11.18 3.79 1.82
N ARG A 118 -11.31 4.82 2.67
CA ARG A 118 -10.22 5.35 3.48
C ARG A 118 -10.62 5.43 4.95
N TYR A 119 -9.72 5.01 5.82
CA TYR A 119 -9.79 5.11 7.27
C TYR A 119 -8.65 6.00 7.78
N GLU A 120 -8.85 6.61 8.93
CA GLU A 120 -7.84 7.41 9.61
C GLU A 120 -7.79 7.00 11.08
N LYS A 121 -6.59 6.76 11.61
CA LYS A 121 -6.37 6.43 13.01
C LYS A 121 -5.03 6.99 13.47
N GLU A 122 -5.06 7.80 14.52
CA GLU A 122 -3.86 8.33 15.18
C GLU A 122 -2.90 9.11 14.25
N GLY A 123 -3.43 9.71 13.18
CA GLY A 123 -2.67 10.45 12.17
C GLY A 123 -2.26 9.61 10.97
N ASP A 124 -2.32 8.28 11.06
CA ASP A 124 -2.07 7.39 9.93
C ASP A 124 -3.36 7.15 9.14
N THR A 125 -3.20 6.98 7.83
CA THR A 125 -4.29 6.70 6.89
C THR A 125 -4.16 5.29 6.32
N LEU A 126 -5.26 4.52 6.39
CA LEU A 126 -5.40 3.24 5.69
C LEU A 126 -6.34 3.42 4.50
N HIS A 127 -5.83 3.21 3.30
CA HIS A 127 -6.59 3.25 2.06
C HIS A 127 -6.69 1.85 1.46
N LEU A 128 -7.91 1.43 1.14
CA LEU A 128 -8.21 0.12 0.57
C LEU A 128 -8.85 0.31 -0.80
N GLN A 129 -8.35 -0.40 -1.79
CA GLN A 129 -8.87 -0.42 -3.15
C GLN A 129 -9.45 -1.79 -3.47
N PHE A 130 -10.57 -1.80 -4.18
CA PHE A 130 -11.28 -3.00 -4.61
C PHE A 130 -11.40 -3.00 -6.13
N ASN A 131 -11.04 -4.13 -6.74
CA ASN A 131 -11.17 -4.30 -8.18
C ASN A 131 -12.65 -4.37 -8.63
N GLN A 132 -12.86 -4.48 -9.94
CA GLN A 132 -14.20 -4.56 -10.55
C GLN A 132 -15.08 -5.71 -10.04
N ASN A 133 -14.49 -6.75 -9.43
CA ASN A 133 -15.21 -7.88 -8.84
C ASN A 133 -15.48 -7.71 -7.34
N ASP A 134 -15.30 -6.50 -6.80
CA ASP A 134 -15.42 -6.19 -5.37
C ASP A 134 -14.52 -7.07 -4.51
N ARG A 135 -13.25 -7.19 -4.92
CA ARG A 135 -12.21 -7.89 -4.17
C ARG A 135 -11.04 -6.95 -3.91
N LEU A 136 -10.51 -7.00 -2.69
CA LEU A 136 -9.35 -6.23 -2.28
C LEU A 136 -8.20 -6.41 -3.28
N SER A 137 -7.75 -5.31 -3.86
CA SER A 137 -6.68 -5.30 -4.87
C SER A 137 -5.43 -4.59 -4.36
N ARG A 138 -5.60 -3.49 -3.60
CA ARG A 138 -4.47 -2.77 -2.99
C ARG A 138 -4.80 -2.32 -1.57
N VAL A 139 -3.79 -2.40 -0.72
CA VAL A 139 -3.80 -1.84 0.63
C VAL A 139 -2.70 -0.82 0.72
N THR A 140 -2.99 0.38 1.20
CA THR A 140 -2.02 1.45 1.29
C THR A 140 -2.06 2.06 2.69
N LEU A 141 -0.90 2.08 3.34
CA LEU A 141 -0.63 2.82 4.56
C LEU A 141 0.04 4.15 4.19
N MET A 142 -0.44 5.26 4.74
CA MET A 142 0.11 6.61 4.55
C MET A 142 0.19 7.33 5.88
N ARG A 143 1.12 8.28 5.97
CA ARG A 143 1.24 9.23 7.07
C ARG A 143 0.57 10.58 6.77
#